data_AF-A0A425D4Q6-F1
#
_entry.id   AF-A0A425D4Q6-F1
#
_cell.length_a   1.000
_cell.length_b   1.000
_cell.length_c   1.000
_cell.angle_alpha   90.00
_cell.angle_beta   90.00
_cell.angle_gamma   90.00
#
_symmetry.space_group_name_H-M   'P 1'
#
loop_
_entity.id
_entity.type
_entity.pdbx_description
1 polymer ?
#
loop_
_entity_poly.entity_id
_entity_poly.type
_entity_poly.pdbx_seq_one_letter_code
_entity_poly.pdbx_strand_id
1 'polypeptide(L)'
;NASSTRYSFLSLSWAFIADVDLDSERYRFMGSARFTMAAVIKMLSLKRWRGRLTYLVPEGETSSQPQSYWDMHGNDASSAAPITSLLPATMGGDFSEKWATIDGNFSLFWSSSVSHPSWDVHLVPGATANDGFVYLVVVEGVVSVWTMTRVLLGLETGAHAALKSVRVIKTR
;
A
#
# COMPACT_ATOMS: atom_id res chain seq x y z
N ASN A 1 25.46 3.70 -6.61
CA ASN A 1 24.46 2.71 -6.16
C ASN A 1 23.57 2.36 -7.33
N ALA A 2 23.77 1.19 -7.95
CA ALA A 2 22.89 0.75 -9.03
C ALA A 2 21.49 0.48 -8.46
N SER A 3 20.48 1.16 -8.99
CA SER A 3 19.08 0.91 -8.63
C SER A 3 18.66 -0.45 -9.19
N SER A 4 18.55 -1.46 -8.33
CA SER A 4 17.94 -2.74 -8.71
C SER A 4 16.42 -2.58 -8.73
N THR A 5 15.83 -2.64 -9.93
CA THR A 5 14.38 -2.61 -10.12
C THR A 5 13.76 -3.94 -9.68
N ARG A 6 12.70 -3.88 -8.86
CA ARG A 6 11.91 -5.04 -8.44
C ARG A 6 10.45 -4.81 -8.79
N TYR A 7 9.77 -5.87 -9.17
CA TYR A 7 8.35 -5.85 -9.48
C TYR A 7 7.55 -6.49 -8.34
N SER A 8 6.44 -5.88 -7.97
CA SER A 8 5.45 -6.45 -7.06
C SER A 8 4.12 -6.55 -7.81
N PHE A 9 3.43 -7.67 -7.66
CA PHE A 9 2.12 -7.91 -8.28
C PHE A 9 0.97 -7.85 -7.26
N LEU A 10 1.27 -7.88 -5.96
CA LEU A 10 0.28 -8.08 -4.91
C LEU A 10 0.16 -6.85 -4.01
N SER A 11 1.20 -6.60 -3.20
CA SER A 11 1.19 -5.53 -2.22
C SER A 11 2.60 -5.11 -1.79
N LEU A 12 2.67 -3.95 -1.14
CA LEU A 12 3.85 -3.45 -0.44
C LEU A 12 3.37 -2.90 0.91
N SER A 13 3.97 -3.34 2.02
CA SER A 13 3.63 -2.87 3.36
C SER A 13 4.77 -2.06 3.97
N TRP A 14 4.43 -1.11 4.84
CA TRP A 14 5.36 -0.35 5.67
C TRP A 14 4.74 -0.04 7.04
N ALA A 15 5.55 0.50 7.95
CA ALA A 15 5.17 0.83 9.33
C ALA A 15 4.70 -0.41 10.13
N PHE A 16 3.53 -0.33 10.77
CA PHE A 16 3.01 -1.38 11.64
C PHE A 16 2.90 -2.73 10.93
N ILE A 17 2.35 -2.78 9.71
CA ILE A 17 2.11 -4.04 9.00
C ILE A 17 3.43 -4.73 8.64
N ALA A 18 4.40 -4.00 8.09
CA ALA A 18 5.70 -4.58 7.75
C ALA A 18 6.44 -5.14 8.97
N ASP A 19 6.35 -4.43 10.10
CA ASP A 19 6.91 -4.92 11.35
C ASP A 19 6.19 -6.17 11.87
N VAL A 20 4.85 -6.25 11.74
CA VAL A 20 4.07 -7.45 12.09
C VAL A 20 4.43 -8.61 11.19
N ASP A 21 4.53 -8.40 9.88
CA ASP A 21 4.94 -9.41 8.91
C ASP A 21 6.30 -10.00 9.30
N LEU A 22 7.28 -9.13 9.61
CA LEU A 22 8.63 -9.54 10.00
C LEU A 22 8.70 -10.23 11.37
N ASP A 23 8.11 -9.62 12.40
CA ASP A 23 8.18 -10.15 13.77
C ASP A 23 7.38 -11.45 13.94
N SER A 24 6.32 -11.63 13.14
CA SER A 24 5.48 -12.83 13.18
C SER A 24 6.20 -14.11 12.74
N GLU A 25 7.30 -14.01 11.99
CA GLU A 25 8.08 -15.17 11.54
C GLU A 25 8.72 -15.93 12.71
N ARG A 26 8.94 -15.28 13.86
CA ARG A 26 9.40 -15.95 15.09
C ARG A 26 8.36 -16.90 15.68
N TYR A 27 7.09 -16.69 15.34
CA TYR A 27 5.94 -17.44 15.85
C TYR A 27 5.35 -18.36 14.78
N ARG A 28 6.13 -18.77 13.78
CA ARG A 28 5.66 -19.62 12.67
C ARG A 28 5.02 -20.93 13.13
N PHE A 29 5.39 -21.44 14.31
CA PHE A 29 4.78 -22.62 14.95
C PHE A 29 3.29 -22.43 15.33
N MET A 30 2.80 -21.18 15.40
CA MET A 30 1.41 -20.85 15.76
C MET A 30 0.44 -20.81 14.56
N GLY A 31 0.90 -21.09 13.34
CA GLY A 31 0.05 -20.98 12.14
C GLY A 31 -0.41 -19.54 11.89
N SER A 32 -1.68 -19.35 11.51
CA SER A 32 -2.26 -18.01 11.21
C SER A 32 -2.30 -17.08 12.43
N ALA A 33 -2.41 -17.63 13.64
CA ALA A 33 -2.45 -16.85 14.89
C ALA A 33 -1.16 -16.04 15.16
N ARG A 34 -0.06 -16.35 14.45
CA ARG A 34 1.20 -15.61 14.53
C ARG A 34 1.04 -14.12 14.23
N PHE A 35 0.16 -13.77 13.28
CA PHE A 35 -0.07 -12.38 12.89
C PHE A 35 -0.80 -11.62 13.99
N THR A 36 -1.82 -12.23 14.60
CA THR A 36 -2.53 -11.67 15.74
C THR A 36 -1.61 -11.48 16.94
N MET A 37 -0.79 -12.48 17.26
CA MET A 37 0.17 -12.39 18.36
C MET A 37 1.19 -11.26 18.12
N ALA A 38 1.80 -11.22 16.94
CA ALA A 38 2.75 -10.17 16.58
C ALA A 38 2.10 -8.79 16.59
N ALA A 39 0.86 -8.65 16.09
CA ALA A 39 0.12 -7.39 16.11
C ALA A 39 -0.16 -6.90 17.54
N VAL A 40 -0.57 -7.79 18.46
CA VAL A 40 -0.79 -7.43 19.87
C VAL A 40 0.51 -6.96 20.52
N ILE A 41 1.61 -7.73 20.37
CA ILE A 41 2.92 -7.34 20.88
C ILE A 41 3.35 -5.98 20.31
N LYS A 42 3.11 -5.77 19.01
CA LYS A 42 3.53 -4.53 18.36
C LYS A 42 2.71 -3.32 18.78
N MET A 43 1.40 -3.47 18.97
CA MET A 43 0.55 -2.40 19.49
C MET A 43 0.99 -1.93 20.87
N LEU A 44 1.45 -2.86 21.73
CA LEU A 44 1.96 -2.54 23.06
C LEU A 44 3.33 -1.84 23.05
N SER A 45 4.11 -1.99 21.97
CA SER A 45 5.42 -1.35 21.83
C SER A 45 5.36 0.17 21.59
N LEU A 46 4.20 0.70 21.21
CA LEU A 46 3.96 2.13 20.90
C LEU A 46 5.01 2.75 19.93
N LYS A 47 5.61 1.92 19.07
CA LYS A 47 6.58 2.36 18.06
C LYS A 47 5.91 3.39 17.13
N ARG A 48 6.69 4.38 16.72
CA ARG A 48 6.26 5.44 15.80
C ARG A 48 7.06 5.33 14.51
N TRP A 49 6.39 5.47 13.37
CA TRP A 49 7.02 5.49 12.07
C TRP A 49 6.85 6.88 11.47
N ARG A 50 7.96 7.54 11.14
CA ARG A 50 7.96 8.83 10.45
C ARG A 50 8.43 8.61 9.03
N GLY A 51 7.74 9.21 8.07
CA GLY A 51 8.06 9.04 6.66
C GLY A 51 7.49 10.17 5.82
N ARG A 52 7.77 10.09 4.52
CA ARG A 52 7.18 10.94 3.50
C ARG A 52 6.67 10.04 2.39
N LEU A 53 5.38 10.15 2.10
CA LEU A 53 4.71 9.42 1.03
C LEU A 53 4.34 10.41 -0.07
N THR A 54 4.86 10.20 -1.27
CA THR A 54 4.52 10.99 -2.46
C THR A 54 3.88 10.05 -3.48
N TYR A 55 2.69 10.41 -3.95
CA TYR A 55 1.89 9.59 -4.87
C TYR A 55 1.27 10.46 -5.97
N LEU A 56 0.93 9.82 -7.10
CA LEU A 56 0.35 10.50 -8.25
C LEU A 56 -1.17 10.61 -8.07
N VAL A 57 -1.70 11.83 -8.13
CA VAL A 57 -3.14 12.05 -8.00
C VAL A 57 -3.81 11.73 -9.35
N PRO A 58 -4.85 10.87 -9.39
CA PRO A 58 -5.61 10.65 -10.61
C PRO A 58 -6.29 11.94 -11.07
N GLU A 59 -6.20 12.26 -12.36
CA GLU A 59 -6.88 13.42 -12.93
C GLU A 59 -8.40 13.15 -13.06
N GLY A 60 -9.18 13.65 -12.10
CA GLY A 60 -10.65 13.68 -12.12
C GLY A 60 -11.36 12.35 -11.79
N GLU A 61 -12.58 12.45 -11.26
CA GLU A 61 -13.48 11.31 -10.98
C GLU A 61 -13.90 10.54 -12.25
N THR A 62 -13.62 11.10 -13.43
CA THR A 62 -13.94 10.56 -14.77
C THR A 62 -12.78 9.82 -15.42
N SER A 63 -11.85 9.22 -14.66
CA SER A 63 -10.75 8.46 -15.24
C SER A 63 -11.28 7.19 -15.92
N SER A 64 -11.47 7.24 -17.24
CA SER A 64 -11.51 6.04 -18.08
C SER A 64 -10.36 5.12 -17.69
N GLN A 65 -10.60 3.80 -17.64
CA GLN A 65 -9.54 2.84 -17.30
C GLN A 65 -8.27 3.17 -18.09
N PRO A 66 -7.11 3.29 -17.41
CA PRO A 66 -5.86 3.56 -18.09
C PRO A 66 -5.61 2.50 -19.16
N GLN A 67 -5.14 2.93 -20.33
CA GLN A 67 -4.79 1.99 -21.40
C GLN A 67 -3.79 0.97 -20.88
N SER A 68 -4.02 -0.30 -21.24
CA SER A 68 -3.13 -1.40 -20.88
C SER A 68 -1.74 -1.14 -21.46
N TYR A 69 -0.71 -1.38 -20.66
CA TYR A 69 0.68 -1.26 -21.11
C TYR A 69 0.94 -2.08 -22.38
N TRP A 70 0.38 -3.29 -22.44
CA TRP A 70 0.58 -4.21 -23.56
C TRP A 70 -0.15 -3.78 -24.84
N ASP A 71 -1.22 -2.98 -24.73
CA ASP A 71 -1.89 -2.43 -25.91
C ASP A 71 -1.07 -1.30 -26.55
N MET A 72 -0.32 -0.56 -25.72
CA MET A 72 0.54 0.55 -26.17
C MET A 72 1.90 0.07 -26.69
N HIS A 73 2.48 -0.96 -26.05
CA HIS A 73 3.88 -1.38 -26.29
C HIS A 73 4.02 -2.81 -26.81
N GLY A 74 2.92 -3.53 -27.07
CA GLY A 74 2.97 -4.95 -27.47
C GLY A 74 3.68 -5.24 -28.79
N ASN A 75 3.79 -4.24 -29.68
CA ASN A 75 4.50 -4.37 -30.96
C ASN A 75 6.01 -4.03 -30.86
N ASP A 76 6.45 -3.37 -29.79
CA ASP A 76 7.87 -3.05 -29.55
C ASP A 76 8.53 -4.20 -28.78
N ALA A 77 8.75 -5.33 -29.48
CA ALA A 77 9.37 -6.55 -28.94
C ALA A 77 10.86 -6.40 -28.52
N SER A 78 11.38 -5.18 -28.47
CA SER A 78 12.81 -4.88 -28.30
C SER A 78 13.21 -4.43 -26.89
N SER A 79 12.27 -4.14 -25.99
CA SER A 79 12.60 -3.73 -24.61
C SER A 79 12.59 -4.90 -23.63
N ALA A 80 13.73 -5.18 -23.01
CA ALA A 80 13.88 -6.23 -21.98
C ALA A 80 13.15 -5.92 -20.66
N ALA A 81 12.63 -4.70 -20.49
CA ALA A 81 11.92 -4.25 -19.29
C ALA A 81 10.76 -3.29 -19.63
N PRO A 82 9.70 -3.26 -18.80
CA PRO A 82 8.60 -2.32 -18.96
C PRO A 82 9.07 -0.86 -18.78
N ILE A 83 8.55 0.05 -19.59
CA ILE A 83 8.88 1.48 -19.52
C ILE A 83 8.14 2.13 -18.34
N THR A 84 8.89 2.72 -17.40
CA THR A 84 8.33 3.47 -16.27
C THR A 84 8.28 4.96 -16.57
N SER A 85 7.28 5.41 -17.35
CA SER A 85 7.14 6.82 -17.76
C SER A 85 6.55 7.74 -16.70
N LEU A 86 5.87 7.18 -15.70
CA LEU A 86 5.20 7.95 -14.64
C LEU A 86 6.17 8.37 -13.52
N LEU A 87 7.25 7.61 -13.30
CA LEU A 87 8.18 7.86 -12.21
C LEU A 87 9.19 8.95 -12.60
N PRO A 88 9.57 9.85 -11.67
CA PRO A 88 10.65 10.80 -11.92
C PRO A 88 11.98 10.08 -12.14
N ALA A 89 12.86 10.69 -12.93
CA ALA A 89 14.17 10.12 -13.28
C ALA A 89 15.10 9.96 -12.07
N THR A 90 14.87 10.70 -10.98
CA THR A 90 15.65 10.63 -9.74
C THR A 90 14.75 10.50 -8.52
N MET A 91 15.17 9.69 -7.54
CA MET A 91 14.50 9.64 -6.24
C MET A 91 14.61 11.02 -5.57
N GLY A 92 13.47 11.68 -5.37
CA GLY A 92 13.40 13.01 -4.75
C GLY A 92 13.64 14.18 -5.71
N GLY A 93 13.58 13.96 -7.03
CA GLY A 93 13.51 15.04 -8.01
C GLY A 93 12.19 15.83 -7.90
N ASP A 94 12.10 16.95 -8.63
CA ASP A 94 10.88 17.76 -8.66
C ASP A 94 9.72 16.93 -9.22
N PHE A 95 8.75 16.67 -8.35
CA PHE A 95 7.49 16.07 -8.72
C PHE A 95 6.64 17.15 -9.43
N SER A 96 6.08 16.84 -10.59
CA SER A 96 5.18 17.77 -11.30
C SER A 96 3.97 18.13 -10.44
N GLU A 97 3.20 19.16 -10.85
CA GLU A 97 1.98 19.61 -10.14
C GLU A 97 0.92 18.51 -9.90
N LYS A 98 1.05 17.33 -10.53
CA LYS A 98 0.10 16.20 -10.41
C LYS A 98 0.37 15.27 -9.21
N TRP A 99 1.41 15.51 -8.42
CA TRP A 99 1.78 14.66 -7.28
C TRP A 99 1.34 15.28 -5.95
N ALA A 100 0.80 14.45 -5.06
CA ALA A 100 0.50 14.83 -3.69
C ALA A 100 1.51 14.20 -2.73
N THR A 101 1.88 14.93 -1.68
CA THR A 101 2.82 14.48 -0.65
C THR A 101 2.19 14.55 0.73
N ILE A 102 2.34 13.46 1.49
CA ILE A 102 1.99 13.35 2.91
C ILE A 102 3.30 13.16 3.68
N ASP A 103 3.66 14.14 4.52
CA ASP A 103 4.84 14.09 5.39
C ASP A 103 4.38 14.07 6.85
N GLY A 104 4.83 13.07 7.61
CA GLY A 104 4.49 12.99 9.02
C GLY A 104 4.69 11.62 9.63
N ASN A 105 4.01 11.41 10.75
CA ASN A 105 3.92 10.10 11.37
C ASN A 105 2.88 9.26 10.65
N PHE A 106 3.16 7.99 10.49
CA PHE A 106 2.24 6.99 9.96
C PHE A 106 2.12 5.87 10.97
N SER A 107 0.89 5.43 11.21
CA SER A 107 0.62 4.23 12.00
C SER A 107 0.51 3.01 11.11
N LEU A 108 0.03 3.15 9.87
CA LEU A 108 -0.10 2.04 8.92
C LEU A 108 0.06 2.56 7.49
N PHE A 109 0.78 1.82 6.66
CA PHE A 109 0.83 2.00 5.22
C PHE A 109 0.78 0.64 4.55
N TRP A 110 -0.15 0.47 3.61
CA TRP A 110 -0.24 -0.74 2.81
C TRP A 110 -0.72 -0.37 1.41
N SER A 111 0.10 -0.66 0.39
CA SER A 111 -0.33 -0.60 -0.99
C SER A 111 -0.74 -1.97 -1.51
N SER A 112 -1.77 -2.03 -2.35
CA SER A 112 -2.14 -3.27 -3.04
C SER A 112 -2.71 -2.99 -4.43
N SER A 113 -2.40 -3.91 -5.36
CA SER A 113 -2.98 -3.93 -6.71
C SER A 113 -4.26 -4.78 -6.78
N VAL A 114 -4.64 -5.43 -5.68
CA VAL A 114 -5.82 -6.31 -5.60
C VAL A 114 -6.67 -5.95 -4.39
N SER A 115 -7.92 -6.41 -4.37
CA SER A 115 -8.81 -6.22 -3.21
C SER A 115 -8.36 -7.00 -1.98
N HIS A 116 -7.81 -8.20 -2.17
CA HIS A 116 -7.42 -9.13 -1.12
C HIS A 116 -5.94 -9.53 -1.21
N PRO A 117 -5.04 -8.90 -0.44
CA PRO A 117 -3.64 -9.32 -0.37
C PRO A 117 -3.47 -10.69 0.32
N SER A 118 -4.44 -11.11 1.14
CA SER A 118 -4.52 -12.45 1.73
C SER A 118 -5.98 -12.88 1.83
N TRP A 119 -6.23 -14.16 2.10
CA TRP A 119 -7.58 -14.73 2.17
C TRP A 119 -8.44 -14.14 3.30
N ASP A 120 -7.80 -13.61 4.33
CA ASP A 120 -8.38 -13.04 5.56
C ASP A 120 -8.29 -11.51 5.61
N VAL A 121 -7.89 -10.85 4.51
CA VAL A 121 -7.75 -9.40 4.46
C VAL A 121 -8.43 -8.86 3.21
N HIS A 122 -9.56 -8.19 3.40
CA HIS A 122 -10.25 -7.42 2.37
C HIS A 122 -9.78 -5.95 2.42
N LEU A 123 -8.53 -5.71 2.01
CA LEU A 123 -7.86 -4.42 2.19
C LEU A 123 -8.52 -3.27 1.42
N VAL A 124 -9.00 -3.52 0.20
CA VAL A 124 -9.57 -2.46 -0.64
C VAL A 124 -10.91 -2.89 -1.22
N PRO A 125 -12.02 -2.57 -0.52
CA PRO A 125 -13.37 -2.83 -1.00
C PRO A 125 -13.65 -2.05 -2.28
N GLY A 126 -13.79 -2.76 -3.40
CA GLY A 126 -14.06 -2.16 -4.71
C GLY A 126 -12.85 -2.09 -5.66
N ALA A 127 -11.66 -2.55 -5.24
CA ALA A 127 -10.53 -2.69 -6.16
C ALA A 127 -10.75 -3.84 -7.14
N THR A 128 -10.34 -3.63 -8.40
CA THR A 128 -10.34 -4.66 -9.44
C THR A 128 -8.91 -4.93 -9.89
N ALA A 129 -8.52 -6.20 -10.00
CA ALA A 129 -7.12 -6.58 -10.23
C ALA A 129 -6.53 -6.10 -11.58
N ASN A 130 -7.35 -5.60 -12.49
CA ASN A 130 -6.97 -5.21 -13.85
C ASN A 130 -7.36 -3.77 -14.22
N ASP A 131 -7.67 -2.92 -13.24
CA ASP A 131 -8.00 -1.51 -13.51
C ASP A 131 -6.77 -0.63 -13.77
N GLY A 132 -5.56 -1.16 -13.61
CA GLY A 132 -4.32 -0.43 -13.85
C GLY A 132 -4.00 0.63 -12.78
N PHE A 133 -4.64 0.52 -11.61
CA PHE A 133 -4.36 1.36 -10.45
C PHE A 133 -3.72 0.56 -9.32
N VAL A 134 -3.03 1.29 -8.45
CA VAL A 134 -2.54 0.79 -7.15
C VAL A 134 -3.29 1.56 -6.08
N TYR A 135 -3.77 0.84 -5.08
CA TYR A 135 -4.52 1.41 -3.98
C TYR A 135 -3.62 1.52 -2.75
N LEU A 136 -3.58 2.69 -2.12
CA LEU A 136 -2.84 2.96 -0.90
C LEU A 136 -3.82 3.06 0.27
N VAL A 137 -3.66 2.22 1.27
CA VAL A 137 -4.37 2.29 2.55
C VAL A 137 -3.44 2.86 3.60
N VAL A 138 -3.79 4.02 4.14
CA VAL A 138 -2.92 4.81 5.00
C VAL A 138 -3.65 5.20 6.28
N VAL A 139 -2.98 5.05 7.41
CA VAL A 139 -3.40 5.62 8.70
C VAL A 139 -2.34 6.63 9.12
N GLU A 140 -2.67 7.91 8.96
CA GLU A 140 -1.80 9.04 9.31
C GLU A 140 -1.81 9.31 10.81
N GLY A 141 -0.70 9.88 11.28
CA GLY A 141 -0.49 10.25 12.67
C GLY A 141 -0.18 9.09 13.59
N VAL A 142 -0.27 9.36 14.89
CA VAL A 142 -0.16 8.38 15.96
C VAL A 142 -1.57 8.09 16.45
N VAL A 143 -2.07 6.89 16.19
CA VAL A 143 -3.42 6.48 16.62
C VAL A 143 -3.38 5.72 17.94
N SER A 144 -4.51 5.74 18.66
CA SER A 144 -4.64 4.93 19.87
C SER A 144 -4.67 3.44 19.54
N VAL A 145 -4.27 2.61 20.52
CA VAL A 145 -4.35 1.13 20.40
C VAL A 145 -5.78 0.69 20.05
N TRP A 146 -6.79 1.33 20.62
CA TRP A 146 -8.20 1.06 20.31
C TRP A 146 -8.56 1.36 18.86
N THR A 147 -8.09 2.50 18.33
CA THR A 147 -8.28 2.86 16.92
C THR A 147 -7.60 1.84 16.02
N MET A 148 -6.34 1.50 16.29
CA MET A 148 -5.61 0.50 15.50
C MET A 148 -6.30 -0.88 15.57
N THR A 149 -6.76 -1.28 16.75
CA THR A 149 -7.48 -2.56 16.92
C THR A 149 -8.76 -2.60 16.07
N ARG A 150 -9.53 -1.51 16.02
CA ARG A 150 -10.71 -1.42 15.14
C ARG A 150 -10.33 -1.47 13.66
N VAL A 151 -9.21 -0.86 13.27
CA VAL A 151 -8.68 -0.96 11.91
C VAL A 151 -8.35 -2.42 11.59
N LEU A 152 -7.61 -3.11 12.45
CA LEU A 152 -7.21 -4.50 12.25
C LEU A 152 -8.41 -5.47 12.19
N LEU A 153 -9.38 -5.32 13.11
CA LEU A 153 -10.60 -6.14 13.11
C LEU A 153 -11.48 -5.87 11.88
N GLY A 154 -11.40 -4.67 11.31
CA GLY A 154 -12.11 -4.31 10.09
C GLY A 154 -11.42 -4.76 8.80
N LEU A 155 -10.22 -5.38 8.86
CA LEU A 155 -9.50 -5.84 7.66
C LEU A 155 -10.21 -7.02 7.00
N GLU A 156 -10.69 -7.99 7.77
CA GLU A 156 -11.34 -9.20 7.23
C GLU A 156 -12.61 -8.87 6.43
N THR A 157 -13.41 -7.92 6.93
CA THR A 157 -14.68 -7.52 6.29
C THR A 157 -14.53 -6.36 5.32
N GLY A 158 -13.40 -5.65 5.35
CA GLY A 158 -13.23 -4.38 4.63
C GLY A 158 -13.84 -3.16 5.35
N ALA A 159 -14.48 -3.35 6.51
CA ALA A 159 -15.11 -2.26 7.27
C ALA A 159 -14.13 -1.18 7.75
N HIS A 160 -12.83 -1.50 7.81
CA HIS A 160 -11.79 -0.53 8.15
C HIS A 160 -11.75 0.68 7.21
N ALA A 161 -12.12 0.51 5.93
CA ALA A 161 -12.16 1.59 4.94
C ALA A 161 -13.21 2.68 5.28
N ALA A 162 -14.23 2.36 6.08
CA ALA A 162 -15.24 3.32 6.53
C ALA A 162 -14.80 4.14 7.77
N LEU A 163 -13.67 3.78 8.40
CA LEU A 163 -13.17 4.49 9.58
C LEU A 163 -12.53 5.81 9.16
N LYS A 164 -12.88 6.91 9.85
CA LYS A 164 -12.31 8.25 9.61
C LYS A 164 -10.78 8.31 9.75
N SER A 165 -10.18 7.35 10.45
CA SER A 165 -8.72 7.25 10.65
C SER A 165 -8.00 6.59 9.48
N VAL A 166 -8.72 5.97 8.56
CA VAL A 166 -8.16 5.27 7.39
C VAL A 166 -8.44 6.13 6.15
N ARG A 167 -7.41 6.34 5.33
CA ARG A 167 -7.54 6.95 4.01
C ARG A 167 -7.19 5.90 2.96
N VAL A 168 -8.13 5.65 2.06
CA VAL A 168 -7.91 4.81 0.87
C VAL A 168 -7.69 5.76 -0.31
N ILE A 169 -6.53 5.68 -0.93
CA ILE A 169 -6.10 6.55 -2.02
C ILE A 169 -5.87 5.70 -3.25
N LYS A 170 -6.46 6.08 -4.37
CA LYS A 170 -6.22 5.46 -5.68
C LYS A 170 -5.08 6.21 -6.37
N THR A 171 -4.01 5.52 -6.79
CA THR A 171 -2.85 6.09 -7.49
C THR A 171 -2.48 5.24 -8.71
N ARG A 172 -1.63 5.79 -9.58
CA ARG A 172 -0.88 5.04 -10.60
C ARG A 172 0.61 5.07 -10.30
#